data_AF-A0A974YXJ2-F1
#
_entry.id   AF-A0A974YXJ2-F1
#
_cell.length_a   1.000
_cell.length_b   1.000
_cell.length_c   1.000
_cell.angle_alpha   90.00
_cell.angle_beta   90.00
_cell.angle_gamma   90.00
#
_symmetry.space_group_name_H-M   'P 1'
#
loop_
_entity.id
_entity.type
_entity.pdbx_description
1 polymer ?
#
loop_
_entity_poly.entity_id
_entity_poly.type
_entity_poly.pdbx_seq_one_letter_code
_entity_poly.pdbx_strand_id
1 'polypeptide(L)'
;MKVYSIEGRQYRLNGSLRPFQLGMQVHLVNWKWAHITREPGCHGEAPNDAILPESYAGQFPMIYPPTLVAFMRHHEKFPFKLHNYSNHVASSQVANANLFLPILLHPKADAVFSALKPDFSRLATDYLDHGFRIEFWDEPFGTLGDKRPTTGTDSDIGIAYYNHQDELCLWLIEHKLTEAEFTTCGGSRSNGRNASHDCSRSISEILMEKDVCYYHSANHYHYWEITEKNQDFFVNHADYDHCIFKGGMNQLWRNQLLGLSIEQDERQPFQQVTFSVVRHPGNTALDKTLQAYQHLINHNPGFTTYTSADVVNAAAAINDPEMNHWIAWYRDLYAI
;
A
#
# COMPACT_ATOMS: atom_id res chain seq x y z
N MET A 1 -20.07 -15.55 8.88
CA MET A 1 -19.61 -16.31 7.69
C MET A 1 -20.80 -16.64 6.79
N LYS A 2 -20.61 -16.66 5.46
CA LYS A 2 -21.64 -17.03 4.48
C LYS A 2 -21.10 -18.15 3.59
N VAL A 3 -21.96 -19.12 3.27
CA VAL A 3 -21.65 -20.17 2.28
C VAL A 3 -22.12 -19.69 0.92
N TYR A 4 -21.20 -19.65 -0.04
CA TYR A 4 -21.48 -19.35 -1.44
C TYR A 4 -21.42 -20.66 -2.24
N SER A 5 -22.45 -20.94 -3.04
CA SER A 5 -22.45 -22.06 -3.99
C SER A 5 -22.13 -21.52 -5.39
N ILE A 6 -20.95 -21.86 -5.92
CA ILE A 6 -20.45 -21.39 -7.21
C ILE A 6 -19.99 -22.62 -7.98
N GLU A 7 -20.55 -22.84 -9.18
CA GLU A 7 -20.21 -23.97 -10.05
C GLU A 7 -20.26 -25.36 -9.34
N GLY A 8 -21.25 -25.53 -8.45
CA GLY A 8 -21.43 -26.78 -7.71
C GLY A 8 -20.47 -26.99 -6.53
N ARG A 9 -19.57 -26.03 -6.26
CA ARG A 9 -18.69 -26.02 -5.09
C ARG A 9 -19.18 -25.05 -4.03
N GLN A 10 -18.93 -25.37 -2.76
CA GLN A 10 -19.29 -24.52 -1.62
C GLN A 10 -18.05 -23.82 -1.07
N TYR A 11 -18.17 -22.52 -0.81
CA TYR A 11 -17.12 -21.66 -0.29
C TYR A 11 -17.61 -20.94 0.98
N ARG A 12 -16.91 -21.12 2.10
CA ARG A 12 -17.18 -20.43 3.37
C ARG A 12 -16.35 -19.15 3.41
N LEU A 13 -16.98 -18.02 3.05
CA LEU A 13 -16.33 -16.72 2.93
C LEU A 13 -17.06 -15.65 3.75
N ASN A 14 -16.51 -14.44 3.77
CA ASN A 14 -17.14 -13.30 4.44
C ASN A 14 -18.49 -12.92 3.77
N GLY A 15 -19.43 -12.41 4.57
CA GLY A 15 -20.82 -12.21 4.15
C GLY A 15 -21.10 -11.00 3.25
N SER A 16 -20.12 -10.11 3.05
CA SER A 16 -20.31 -8.79 2.43
C SER A 16 -19.30 -8.52 1.30
N LEU A 17 -19.04 -9.53 0.46
CA LEU A 17 -18.09 -9.41 -0.65
C LEU A 17 -18.78 -8.84 -1.89
N ARG A 18 -18.19 -7.80 -2.47
CA ARG A 18 -18.59 -7.28 -3.79
C ARG A 18 -18.20 -8.27 -4.90
N PRO A 19 -18.76 -8.18 -6.11
CA PRO A 19 -18.52 -9.15 -7.18
C PRO A 19 -17.03 -9.43 -7.44
N PHE A 20 -16.20 -8.38 -7.58
CA PHE A 20 -14.76 -8.54 -7.77
C PHE A 20 -14.07 -9.23 -6.58
N GLN A 21 -14.41 -8.83 -5.35
CA GLN A 21 -13.85 -9.44 -4.13
C GLN A 21 -14.22 -10.91 -3.99
N LEU A 22 -15.47 -11.26 -4.33
CA LEU A 22 -15.94 -12.64 -4.31
C LEU A 22 -15.20 -13.47 -5.36
N GLY A 23 -15.11 -12.97 -6.60
CA GLY A 23 -14.38 -13.66 -7.68
C GLY A 23 -12.92 -13.90 -7.32
N MET A 24 -12.22 -12.87 -6.82
CA MET A 24 -10.83 -12.98 -6.40
C MET A 24 -10.64 -13.95 -5.22
N GLN A 25 -11.50 -13.89 -4.20
CA GLN A 25 -11.38 -14.83 -3.08
C GLN A 25 -11.66 -16.27 -3.51
N VAL A 26 -12.63 -16.50 -4.39
CA VAL A 26 -12.91 -17.85 -4.93
C VAL A 26 -11.71 -18.37 -5.71
N HIS A 27 -11.10 -17.54 -6.55
CA HIS A 27 -9.86 -17.86 -7.27
C HIS A 27 -8.74 -18.25 -6.31
N LEU A 28 -8.42 -17.39 -5.34
CA LEU A 28 -7.34 -17.61 -4.38
C LEU A 28 -7.60 -18.81 -3.47
N VAL A 29 -8.86 -19.11 -3.12
CA VAL A 29 -9.22 -20.33 -2.39
C VAL A 29 -9.01 -21.58 -3.25
N ASN A 30 -9.40 -21.54 -4.53
CA ASN A 30 -9.13 -22.66 -5.44
C ASN A 30 -7.62 -22.88 -5.59
N TRP A 31 -6.83 -21.82 -5.70
CA TRP A 31 -5.37 -21.89 -5.74
C TRP A 31 -4.81 -22.51 -4.45
N LYS A 32 -5.21 -22.00 -3.28
CA LYS A 32 -4.85 -22.59 -1.97
C LYS A 32 -5.18 -24.08 -1.91
N TRP A 33 -6.37 -24.50 -2.36
CA TRP A 33 -6.81 -25.90 -2.37
C TRP A 33 -5.99 -26.79 -3.30
N ALA A 34 -5.46 -26.25 -4.38
CA ALA A 34 -4.64 -26.98 -5.34
C ALA A 34 -3.17 -27.08 -4.91
N HIS A 35 -2.63 -26.06 -4.24
CA HIS A 35 -1.19 -25.92 -4.01
C HIS A 35 -0.77 -26.04 -2.55
N ILE A 36 -1.67 -25.82 -1.58
CA ILE A 36 -1.32 -25.76 -0.16
C ILE A 36 -2.16 -26.75 0.66
N THR A 37 -3.46 -26.48 0.81
CA THR A 37 -4.36 -27.28 1.66
C THR A 37 -5.83 -26.97 1.38
N ARG A 38 -6.70 -27.97 1.59
CA ARG A 38 -8.17 -27.80 1.59
C ARG A 38 -8.74 -27.47 2.96
N GLU A 39 -7.93 -27.59 4.01
CA GLU A 39 -8.37 -27.30 5.36
C GLU A 39 -8.63 -25.78 5.52
N PRO A 40 -9.80 -25.39 6.07
CA PRO A 40 -10.10 -23.98 6.34
C PRO A 40 -9.33 -23.48 7.56
N GLY A 41 -9.01 -22.20 7.58
CA GLY A 41 -8.70 -21.49 8.82
C GLY A 41 -9.98 -21.01 9.51
N CYS A 42 -9.84 -20.16 10.52
CA CYS A 42 -10.96 -19.66 11.31
C CYS A 42 -11.00 -18.13 11.32
N HIS A 43 -12.20 -17.56 11.27
CA HIS A 43 -12.49 -16.17 11.61
C HIS A 43 -13.31 -16.14 12.90
N GLY A 44 -12.66 -15.85 14.02
CA GLY A 44 -13.21 -16.20 15.34
C GLY A 44 -13.34 -17.72 15.46
N GLU A 45 -14.52 -18.22 15.80
CA GLU A 45 -14.81 -19.66 15.86
C GLU A 45 -15.33 -20.24 14.52
N ALA A 46 -15.62 -19.39 13.53
CA ALA A 46 -16.26 -19.80 12.30
C ALA A 46 -15.24 -20.20 11.22
N PRO A 47 -15.35 -21.38 10.59
CA PRO A 47 -14.46 -21.79 9.50
C PRO A 47 -14.54 -20.86 8.29
N ASN A 48 -13.39 -20.53 7.71
CA ASN A 48 -13.24 -19.67 6.53
C ASN A 48 -12.21 -20.27 5.56
N ASP A 49 -12.65 -20.54 4.33
CA ASP A 49 -11.80 -21.18 3.32
C ASP A 49 -10.68 -20.27 2.81
N ALA A 50 -10.89 -18.94 2.86
CA ALA A 50 -9.92 -17.92 2.48
C ALA A 50 -8.85 -17.66 3.54
N ILE A 51 -8.89 -18.36 4.68
CA ILE A 51 -7.87 -18.26 5.72
C ILE A 51 -7.09 -19.58 5.75
N LEU A 52 -5.77 -19.53 5.84
CA LEU A 52 -4.91 -20.69 6.09
C LEU A 52 -5.11 -21.19 7.52
N PRO A 53 -5.12 -22.52 7.77
CA PRO A 53 -5.24 -23.04 9.11
C PRO A 53 -4.02 -22.69 9.97
N GLU A 54 -4.21 -22.66 11.29
CA GLU A 54 -3.18 -22.28 12.27
C GLU A 54 -1.89 -23.12 12.14
N SER A 55 -2.01 -24.37 11.66
CA SER A 55 -0.86 -25.24 11.37
C SER A 55 0.14 -24.64 10.37
N TYR A 56 -0.27 -23.67 9.55
CA TYR A 56 0.57 -22.95 8.60
C TYR A 56 1.08 -21.59 9.11
N ALA A 57 0.74 -21.22 10.35
CA ALA A 57 1.27 -20.00 10.96
C ALA A 57 2.80 -20.00 10.94
N GLY A 58 3.40 -18.89 10.49
CA GLY A 58 4.85 -18.74 10.35
C GLY A 58 5.48 -19.45 9.15
N GLN A 59 4.73 -20.20 8.33
CA GLN A 59 5.26 -20.87 7.13
C GLN A 59 5.16 -20.01 5.86
N PHE A 60 4.29 -19.00 5.86
CA PHE A 60 4.08 -18.07 4.74
C PHE A 60 3.93 -18.72 3.35
N PRO A 61 3.08 -19.75 3.17
CA PRO A 61 3.00 -20.51 1.93
C PRO A 61 2.43 -19.70 0.74
N MET A 62 1.92 -18.49 1.00
CA MET A 62 1.46 -17.55 -0.03
C MET A 62 2.58 -16.63 -0.53
N ILE A 63 3.76 -16.61 0.10
CA ILE A 63 4.92 -15.84 -0.39
C ILE A 63 5.62 -16.64 -1.49
N TYR A 64 6.08 -15.97 -2.54
CA TYR A 64 6.84 -16.61 -3.62
C TYR A 64 8.06 -17.33 -3.03
N PRO A 65 8.19 -18.66 -3.19
CA PRO A 65 9.16 -19.45 -2.43
C PRO A 65 10.62 -18.96 -2.54
N PRO A 66 11.12 -18.56 -3.73
CA PRO A 66 12.48 -18.01 -3.86
C PRO A 66 12.75 -16.74 -3.03
N THR A 67 11.73 -15.95 -2.69
CA THR A 67 11.90 -14.71 -1.90
C THR A 67 11.60 -14.87 -0.42
N LEU A 68 11.11 -16.03 0.03
CA LEU A 68 10.68 -16.22 1.42
C LEU A 68 11.80 -15.95 2.43
N VAL A 69 13.01 -16.46 2.18
CA VAL A 69 14.15 -16.24 3.09
C VAL A 69 14.51 -14.76 3.18
N ALA A 70 14.50 -14.04 2.05
CA ALA A 70 14.77 -12.60 2.04
C ALA A 70 13.67 -11.82 2.77
N PHE A 71 12.40 -12.17 2.55
CA PHE A 71 11.26 -11.58 3.27
C PHE A 71 11.38 -11.76 4.79
N MET A 72 11.73 -12.97 5.26
CA MET A 72 11.89 -13.24 6.69
C MET A 72 13.06 -12.47 7.29
N ARG A 73 14.22 -12.45 6.63
CA ARG A 73 15.39 -11.66 7.08
C ARG A 73 15.08 -10.16 7.12
N HIS A 74 14.35 -9.66 6.12
CA HIS A 74 13.90 -8.28 6.09
C HIS A 74 13.02 -7.97 7.31
N HIS A 75 12.02 -8.81 7.59
CA HIS A 75 11.15 -8.66 8.76
C HIS A 75 11.94 -8.72 10.08
N GLU A 76 12.94 -9.60 10.21
CA GLU A 76 13.78 -9.66 11.43
C GLU A 76 14.53 -8.35 11.66
N LYS A 77 15.05 -7.74 10.59
CA LYS A 77 15.82 -6.48 10.64
C LYS A 77 14.92 -5.25 10.79
N PHE A 78 13.77 -5.25 10.12
CA PHE A 78 12.77 -4.18 10.14
C PHE A 78 11.42 -4.77 10.54
N PRO A 79 11.17 -4.97 11.84
CA PRO A 79 9.92 -5.57 12.29
C PRO A 79 8.72 -4.71 11.89
N PHE A 80 7.82 -5.32 11.13
CA PHE A 80 6.51 -4.76 10.83
C PHE A 80 5.42 -5.71 11.28
N LYS A 81 4.22 -5.17 11.49
CA LYS A 81 3.10 -5.98 11.92
C LYS A 81 2.58 -6.77 10.73
N LEU A 82 2.82 -8.08 10.75
CA LEU A 82 2.02 -9.00 9.94
C LEU A 82 0.57 -8.89 10.42
N HIS A 83 -0.32 -8.44 9.54
CA HIS A 83 -1.73 -8.33 9.90
C HIS A 83 -2.27 -9.70 10.36
N ASN A 84 -3.30 -9.69 11.21
CA ASN A 84 -4.02 -10.93 11.58
C ASN A 84 -4.57 -11.68 10.34
N TYR A 85 -4.63 -10.99 9.20
CA TYR A 85 -5.01 -11.51 7.89
C TYR A 85 -3.80 -11.84 6.99
N SER A 86 -2.57 -11.92 7.51
CA SER A 86 -1.42 -12.45 6.76
C SER A 86 -1.64 -13.90 6.34
N ASN A 87 -2.40 -14.66 7.13
CA ASN A 87 -2.90 -15.99 6.79
C ASN A 87 -4.12 -15.97 5.85
N HIS A 88 -4.65 -14.79 5.50
CA HIS A 88 -5.74 -14.66 4.53
C HIS A 88 -5.15 -14.67 3.11
N VAL A 89 -5.71 -15.48 2.22
CA VAL A 89 -5.18 -15.67 0.86
C VAL A 89 -5.20 -14.38 0.02
N ALA A 90 -6.10 -13.45 0.34
CA ALA A 90 -6.19 -12.12 -0.29
C ALA A 90 -5.51 -10.99 0.51
N SER A 91 -4.38 -11.26 1.17
CA SER A 91 -3.60 -10.26 1.90
C SER A 91 -2.87 -9.32 0.94
N SER A 92 -3.17 -8.01 1.00
CA SER A 92 -2.48 -7.00 0.18
C SER A 92 -1.02 -6.82 0.55
N GLN A 93 -0.65 -6.99 1.82
CA GLN A 93 0.74 -6.96 2.29
C GLN A 93 1.56 -8.10 1.66
N VAL A 94 0.99 -9.30 1.60
CA VAL A 94 1.62 -10.46 0.94
C VAL A 94 1.68 -10.25 -0.58
N ALA A 95 0.61 -9.72 -1.18
CA ALA A 95 0.59 -9.41 -2.61
C ALA A 95 1.60 -8.33 -3.01
N ASN A 96 1.83 -7.32 -2.15
CA ASN A 96 2.88 -6.31 -2.31
C ASN A 96 4.27 -6.96 -2.31
N ALA A 97 4.57 -7.78 -1.29
CA ALA A 97 5.84 -8.49 -1.20
C ALA A 97 6.08 -9.40 -2.43
N ASN A 98 5.04 -10.14 -2.85
CA ASN A 98 5.10 -11.01 -4.02
C ASN A 98 5.25 -10.26 -5.35
N LEU A 99 4.81 -9.00 -5.42
CA LEU A 99 4.92 -8.20 -6.62
C LEU A 99 6.33 -7.62 -6.78
N PHE A 100 6.89 -7.10 -5.68
CA PHE A 100 8.13 -6.31 -5.75
C PHE A 100 9.39 -7.08 -5.38
N LEU A 101 9.38 -7.95 -4.37
CA LEU A 101 10.61 -8.62 -3.92
C LEU A 101 11.29 -9.45 -5.01
N PRO A 102 10.56 -10.20 -5.86
CA PRO A 102 11.21 -10.98 -6.92
C PRO A 102 11.93 -10.11 -7.95
N ILE A 103 11.51 -8.85 -8.12
CA ILE A 103 12.18 -7.88 -9.00
C ILE A 103 13.32 -7.20 -8.26
N LEU A 104 13.09 -6.70 -7.04
CA LEU A 104 14.08 -5.96 -6.23
C LEU A 104 15.33 -6.78 -5.92
N LEU A 105 15.18 -8.10 -5.80
CA LEU A 105 16.29 -9.02 -5.52
C LEU A 105 16.95 -9.56 -6.80
N HIS A 106 16.45 -9.18 -7.98
CA HIS A 106 16.97 -9.65 -9.25
C HIS A 106 18.05 -8.71 -9.81
N PRO A 107 19.13 -9.23 -10.44
CA PRO A 107 20.19 -8.41 -11.06
C PRO A 107 19.73 -7.46 -12.18
N LYS A 108 18.47 -7.55 -12.61
CA LYS A 108 17.86 -6.72 -13.67
C LYS A 108 16.76 -5.80 -13.13
N ALA A 109 16.71 -5.58 -11.82
CA ALA A 109 15.73 -4.70 -11.16
C ALA A 109 15.65 -3.33 -11.86
N ASP A 110 16.82 -2.73 -12.13
CA ASP A 110 16.92 -1.41 -12.74
C ASP A 110 16.16 -1.33 -14.07
N ALA A 111 16.38 -2.30 -14.97
CA ALA A 111 15.72 -2.33 -16.28
C ALA A 111 14.18 -2.45 -16.17
N VAL A 112 13.68 -3.17 -15.17
CA VAL A 112 12.23 -3.28 -14.92
C VAL A 112 11.68 -1.96 -14.38
N PHE A 113 12.34 -1.38 -13.38
CA PHE A 113 11.85 -0.15 -12.75
C PHE A 113 12.00 1.08 -13.65
N SER A 114 13.05 1.18 -14.48
CA SER A 114 13.17 2.25 -15.48
C SER A 114 12.03 2.24 -16.52
N ALA A 115 11.43 1.07 -16.80
CA ALA A 115 10.29 0.98 -17.71
C ALA A 115 8.98 1.52 -17.08
N LEU A 116 8.86 1.45 -15.76
CA LEU A 116 7.71 1.99 -15.00
C LEU A 116 7.91 3.47 -14.65
N LYS A 117 9.12 3.81 -14.21
CA LYS A 117 9.52 5.08 -13.66
C LYS A 117 10.74 5.59 -14.43
N PRO A 118 10.56 6.41 -15.48
CA PRO A 118 11.63 6.75 -16.43
C PRO A 118 12.86 7.43 -15.85
N ASP A 119 12.73 8.13 -14.72
CA ASP A 119 13.83 8.75 -13.99
C ASP A 119 14.62 7.74 -13.13
N PHE A 120 14.15 6.51 -12.96
CA PHE A 120 14.86 5.45 -12.25
C PHE A 120 16.10 5.02 -13.05
N SER A 121 17.30 5.31 -12.54
CA SER A 121 18.56 4.90 -13.16
C SER A 121 19.06 3.58 -12.58
N ARG A 122 19.17 3.50 -11.25
CA ARG A 122 19.65 2.31 -10.55
C ARG A 122 19.11 2.19 -9.13
N LEU A 123 18.89 0.97 -8.66
CA LEU A 123 18.52 0.68 -7.28
C LEU A 123 19.63 1.12 -6.32
N ALA A 124 19.28 1.79 -5.23
CA ALA A 124 20.23 2.27 -4.23
C ALA A 124 20.50 1.18 -3.19
N THR A 125 21.21 0.11 -3.58
CA THR A 125 21.43 -1.07 -2.73
C THR A 125 22.22 -0.80 -1.44
N ASP A 126 22.86 0.36 -1.35
CA ASP A 126 23.58 0.93 -0.21
C ASP A 126 22.67 1.63 0.80
N TYR A 127 21.38 1.82 0.49
CA TYR A 127 20.38 2.42 1.36
C TYR A 127 19.29 1.42 1.76
N LEU A 128 18.60 1.69 2.88
CA LEU A 128 17.53 0.85 3.44
C LEU A 128 17.98 -0.63 3.64
N ASP A 129 17.16 -1.60 3.20
CA ASP A 129 17.53 -3.00 3.08
C ASP A 129 17.73 -3.38 1.62
N HIS A 130 18.95 -3.18 1.11
CA HIS A 130 19.26 -3.42 -0.31
C HIS A 130 18.37 -2.61 -1.27
N GLY A 131 18.13 -1.34 -0.94
CA GLY A 131 17.36 -0.41 -1.76
C GLY A 131 15.86 -0.43 -1.50
N PHE A 132 15.34 -1.18 -0.53
CA PHE A 132 13.93 -1.14 -0.19
C PHE A 132 13.64 -1.33 1.30
N ARG A 133 12.41 -1.01 1.71
CA ARG A 133 11.84 -1.38 3.01
C ARG A 133 10.33 -1.61 2.88
N ILE A 134 9.84 -2.76 3.33
CA ILE A 134 8.42 -3.08 3.43
C ILE A 134 7.84 -2.35 4.64
N GLU A 135 6.61 -1.86 4.54
CA GLU A 135 5.95 -1.06 5.59
C GLU A 135 6.82 0.13 6.00
N PHE A 136 7.30 0.87 4.99
CA PHE A 136 8.24 1.97 5.15
C PHE A 136 7.56 3.18 5.82
N TRP A 137 8.25 3.72 6.81
CA TRP A 137 8.06 5.05 7.38
C TRP A 137 9.42 5.65 7.72
N ASP A 138 9.44 6.94 8.02
CA ASP A 138 10.62 7.79 8.11
C ASP A 138 11.34 7.74 9.47
N GLU A 139 11.47 6.54 10.03
CA GLU A 139 12.27 6.28 11.22
C GLU A 139 13.74 6.74 11.02
N PRO A 140 14.38 7.36 12.02
CA PRO A 140 13.89 7.63 13.39
C PRO A 140 13.18 8.97 13.55
N PHE A 141 13.02 9.76 12.49
CA PHE A 141 12.60 11.15 12.59
C PHE A 141 11.09 11.31 12.79
N GLY A 142 10.27 10.45 12.18
CA GLY A 142 8.83 10.41 12.42
C GLY A 142 8.14 11.75 12.17
N THR A 143 8.41 12.37 11.02
CA THR A 143 8.04 13.74 10.66
C THR A 143 6.53 14.00 10.66
N LEU A 144 5.71 12.97 10.47
CA LEU A 144 4.26 13.09 10.58
C LEU A 144 3.74 13.15 12.02
N GLY A 145 4.54 12.70 12.99
CA GLY A 145 4.15 12.61 14.40
C GLY A 145 3.07 11.56 14.70
N ASP A 146 2.73 10.69 13.74
CA ASP A 146 1.57 9.80 13.83
C ASP A 146 1.91 8.33 14.12
N LYS A 147 3.20 8.00 14.21
CA LYS A 147 3.67 6.65 14.46
C LYS A 147 3.46 6.26 15.93
N ARG A 148 2.82 5.11 16.12
CA ARG A 148 2.60 4.42 17.39
C ARG A 148 2.96 2.95 17.22
N PRO A 149 3.09 2.16 18.30
CA PRO A 149 3.41 0.74 18.20
C PRO A 149 2.44 -0.10 17.34
N THR A 150 1.21 0.38 17.14
CA THR A 150 0.14 -0.38 16.45
C THR A 150 -0.52 0.38 15.30
N THR A 151 -0.18 1.63 15.08
CA THR A 151 -0.81 2.52 14.09
C THR A 151 0.20 3.55 13.59
N GLY A 152 0.02 4.06 12.38
CA GLY A 152 0.84 5.13 11.82
C GLY A 152 0.56 5.29 10.34
N THR A 153 1.23 6.21 9.69
CA THR A 153 1.31 6.22 8.23
C THR A 153 2.54 5.40 7.86
N ASP A 154 2.30 4.30 7.16
CA ASP A 154 3.33 3.46 6.57
C ASP A 154 2.94 3.28 5.10
N SER A 155 3.90 3.42 4.19
CA SER A 155 3.73 2.96 2.81
C SER A 155 4.02 1.47 2.74
N ASP A 156 3.27 0.71 1.93
CA ASP A 156 3.45 -0.75 1.83
C ASP A 156 4.89 -1.13 1.43
N ILE A 157 5.54 -0.31 0.60
CA ILE A 157 6.98 -0.39 0.33
C ILE A 157 7.57 0.98 -0.04
N GLY A 158 8.76 1.26 0.49
CA GLY A 158 9.63 2.34 0.02
C GLY A 158 10.81 1.76 -0.77
N ILE A 159 11.09 2.29 -1.97
CA ILE A 159 12.19 1.88 -2.84
C ILE A 159 13.15 3.07 -3.01
N ALA A 160 14.38 2.93 -2.51
CA ALA A 160 15.44 3.89 -2.69
C ALA A 160 16.18 3.63 -4.00
N TYR A 161 16.40 4.67 -4.79
CA TYR A 161 17.05 4.58 -6.10
C TYR A 161 17.82 5.85 -6.40
N TYR A 162 18.75 5.77 -7.33
CA TYR A 162 19.40 6.94 -7.89
C TYR A 162 18.76 7.29 -9.23
N ASN A 163 18.54 8.58 -9.45
CA ASN A 163 18.05 9.06 -10.73
C ASN A 163 19.21 9.22 -11.75
N HIS A 164 18.91 9.70 -12.96
CA HIS A 164 19.92 9.91 -14.00
C HIS A 164 20.89 11.07 -13.71
N GLN A 165 20.62 11.87 -12.68
CA GLN A 165 21.50 12.91 -12.14
C GLN A 165 22.36 12.41 -10.96
N ASP A 166 22.28 11.10 -10.65
CA ASP A 166 22.93 10.47 -9.49
C ASP A 166 22.46 11.05 -8.14
N GLU A 167 21.26 11.63 -8.11
CA GLU A 167 20.61 12.06 -6.88
C GLU A 167 19.90 10.86 -6.25
N LEU A 168 20.05 10.71 -4.94
CA LEU A 168 19.33 9.69 -4.18
C LEU A 168 17.86 10.09 -4.02
N CYS A 169 16.96 9.22 -4.42
CA CYS A 169 15.52 9.42 -4.43
C CYS A 169 14.81 8.29 -3.69
N LEU A 170 13.57 8.54 -3.27
CA LEU A 170 12.70 7.56 -2.63
C LEU A 170 11.36 7.45 -3.38
N TRP A 171 10.93 6.22 -3.60
CA TRP A 171 9.65 5.93 -4.22
C TRP A 171 8.77 5.15 -3.24
N LEU A 172 7.76 5.83 -2.70
CA LEU A 172 6.77 5.27 -1.79
C LEU A 172 5.64 4.64 -2.59
N ILE A 173 5.24 3.43 -2.23
CA ILE A 173 4.18 2.70 -2.91
C ILE A 173 3.15 2.19 -1.89
N GLU A 174 1.88 2.45 -2.18
CA GLU A 174 0.74 1.77 -1.55
C GLU A 174 0.19 0.72 -2.53
N HIS A 175 -0.01 -0.51 -2.08
CA HIS A 175 -0.52 -1.62 -2.84
C HIS A 175 -1.94 -2.02 -2.40
N LYS A 176 -2.87 -2.14 -3.35
CA LYS A 176 -4.26 -2.57 -3.11
C LYS A 176 -4.64 -3.77 -3.96
N LEU A 177 -4.98 -4.90 -3.31
CA LEU A 177 -5.42 -6.10 -4.01
C LEU A 177 -6.94 -6.12 -4.24
N THR A 178 -7.73 -6.14 -3.16
CA THR A 178 -9.19 -6.33 -3.23
C THR A 178 -10.01 -5.28 -2.47
N GLU A 179 -9.32 -4.31 -1.87
CA GLU A 179 -9.92 -3.29 -1.03
C GLU A 179 -10.99 -2.51 -1.79
N ALA A 180 -12.04 -2.16 -1.04
CA ALA A 180 -13.16 -1.39 -1.57
C ALA A 180 -12.93 0.10 -1.60
N GLU A 181 -12.06 0.55 -0.72
CA GLU A 181 -11.70 1.92 -0.51
C GLU A 181 -10.37 1.94 0.25
N PHE A 182 -9.67 3.06 0.16
CA PHE A 182 -8.52 3.33 1.02
C PHE A 182 -8.94 3.53 2.49
N THR A 183 -7.97 3.47 3.40
CA THR A 183 -8.22 3.60 4.84
C THR A 183 -8.79 4.97 5.19
N THR A 184 -9.98 4.98 5.82
CA THR A 184 -10.67 6.21 6.23
C THR A 184 -10.12 6.79 7.53
N CYS A 185 -10.28 8.10 7.74
CA CYS A 185 -9.87 8.79 8.97
C CYS A 185 -10.58 8.26 10.22
N GLY A 186 -9.81 7.66 11.13
CA GLY A 186 -10.26 7.28 12.48
C GLY A 186 -10.60 8.48 13.36
N GLY A 187 -9.93 9.64 13.14
CA GLY A 187 -10.20 10.87 13.87
C GLY A 187 -11.61 11.44 13.64
N SER A 188 -12.23 11.15 12.49
CA SER A 188 -13.61 11.54 12.17
C SER A 188 -14.65 10.83 13.05
N ARG A 189 -14.30 9.66 13.60
CA ARG A 189 -15.17 8.78 14.39
C ARG A 189 -14.66 8.56 15.81
N SER A 190 -13.61 9.29 16.23
CA SER A 190 -13.02 9.10 17.56
C SER A 190 -13.99 9.51 18.67
N ASN A 191 -14.08 8.69 19.71
CA ASN A 191 -14.82 9.02 20.93
C ASN A 191 -14.22 10.22 21.70
N GLY A 192 -12.97 10.58 21.40
CA GLY A 192 -12.31 11.74 22.02
C GLY A 192 -12.68 13.09 21.41
N ARG A 193 -13.51 13.11 20.36
CA ARG A 193 -13.97 14.36 19.75
C ARG A 193 -14.90 15.11 20.71
N ASN A 194 -14.81 16.43 20.68
CA ASN A 194 -15.72 17.39 21.30
C ASN A 194 -16.38 18.31 20.23
N ALA A 195 -17.18 19.29 20.67
CA ALA A 195 -17.92 20.20 19.80
C ALA A 195 -17.06 21.14 18.93
N SER A 196 -15.76 21.34 19.24
CA SER A 196 -14.89 22.15 18.38
C SER A 196 -14.40 21.39 17.15
N HIS A 197 -14.55 20.06 17.10
CA HIS A 197 -14.09 19.26 15.97
C HIS A 197 -15.13 19.19 14.86
N ASP A 198 -14.85 19.86 13.75
CA ASP A 198 -15.78 20.04 12.65
C ASP A 198 -15.20 19.52 11.33
N CYS A 199 -15.71 18.37 10.86
CA CYS A 199 -15.30 17.78 9.59
C CYS A 199 -16.08 18.31 8.38
N SER A 200 -16.98 19.28 8.58
CA SER A 200 -17.67 19.97 7.47
C SER A 200 -16.87 21.15 6.93
N ARG A 201 -15.81 21.57 7.62
CA ARG A 201 -14.91 22.65 7.17
C ARG A 201 -14.11 22.25 5.93
N SER A 202 -13.98 23.19 5.01
CA SER A 202 -13.10 23.09 3.85
C SER A 202 -11.62 23.03 4.26
N ILE A 203 -10.75 22.63 3.33
CA ILE A 203 -9.30 22.63 3.56
C ILE A 203 -8.81 24.02 3.97
N SER A 204 -9.25 25.07 3.26
CA SER A 204 -8.84 26.45 3.53
C SER A 204 -9.27 26.94 4.92
N GLU A 205 -10.48 26.60 5.36
CA GLU A 205 -10.94 26.92 6.72
C GLU A 205 -10.11 26.18 7.78
N ILE A 206 -9.80 24.90 7.56
CA ILE A 206 -9.00 24.12 8.50
C ILE A 206 -7.56 24.67 8.58
N LEU A 207 -6.98 25.15 7.48
CA LEU A 207 -5.65 25.76 7.52
C LEU A 207 -5.62 27.03 8.38
N MET A 208 -6.71 27.81 8.40
CA MET A 208 -6.85 28.99 9.27
C MET A 208 -7.07 28.62 10.75
N GLU A 209 -7.78 27.52 11.02
CA GLU A 209 -8.10 27.05 12.38
C GLU A 209 -7.86 25.54 12.52
N LYS A 210 -6.59 25.11 12.54
CA LYS A 210 -6.20 23.68 12.46
C LYS A 210 -6.79 22.82 13.59
N ASP A 211 -7.09 23.42 14.74
CA ASP A 211 -7.64 22.75 15.91
C ASP A 211 -9.09 22.25 15.75
N VAL A 212 -9.79 22.66 14.69
CA VAL A 212 -11.06 22.04 14.31
C VAL A 212 -10.88 20.58 13.84
N CYS A 213 -9.64 20.17 13.52
CA CYS A 213 -9.32 18.80 13.18
C CYS A 213 -8.79 18.00 14.38
N TYR A 214 -9.45 16.88 14.69
CA TYR A 214 -9.05 15.99 15.80
C TYR A 214 -7.64 15.41 15.65
N TYR A 215 -7.15 15.21 14.43
CA TYR A 215 -5.78 14.76 14.21
C TYR A 215 -4.73 15.79 14.64
N HIS A 216 -5.06 17.08 14.56
CA HIS A 216 -4.18 18.14 15.01
C HIS A 216 -4.33 18.41 16.50
N SER A 217 -5.51 18.84 16.95
CA SER A 217 -5.70 19.31 18.33
C SER A 217 -5.51 18.23 19.39
N ALA A 218 -5.99 17.01 19.14
CA ALA A 218 -5.99 15.94 20.13
C ALA A 218 -4.85 14.92 19.95
N ASN A 219 -4.36 14.73 18.71
CA ASN A 219 -3.26 13.77 18.45
C ASN A 219 -1.94 14.44 18.13
N HIS A 220 -1.92 15.75 17.86
CA HIS A 220 -0.73 16.52 17.55
C HIS A 220 0.03 16.01 16.32
N TYR A 221 -0.70 15.47 15.33
CA TYR A 221 -0.11 15.07 14.05
C TYR A 221 0.14 16.30 13.17
N HIS A 222 1.24 16.28 12.44
CA HIS A 222 1.72 17.43 11.66
C HIS A 222 1.09 17.58 10.27
N TYR A 223 -0.04 16.91 10.02
CA TYR A 223 -0.58 16.81 8.66
C TYR A 223 -0.95 18.16 8.06
N TRP A 224 -1.53 19.07 8.86
CA TRP A 224 -1.99 20.35 8.37
C TRP A 224 -0.85 21.36 8.23
N GLU A 225 0.19 21.26 9.04
CA GLU A 225 1.42 22.07 8.92
C GLU A 225 2.19 21.70 7.66
N ILE A 226 2.30 20.40 7.35
CA ILE A 226 2.91 19.95 6.09
C ILE A 226 2.03 20.36 4.92
N THR A 227 0.70 20.23 5.04
CA THR A 227 -0.23 20.70 4.00
C THR A 227 -0.09 22.20 3.74
N GLU A 228 -0.01 23.02 4.78
CA GLU A 228 0.13 24.48 4.68
C GLU A 228 1.40 24.90 3.94
N LYS A 229 2.52 24.23 4.22
CA LYS A 229 3.81 24.47 3.54
C LYS A 229 3.82 23.99 2.08
N ASN A 230 2.91 23.11 1.71
CA ASN A 230 2.87 22.43 0.41
C ASN A 230 1.57 22.70 -0.35
N GLN A 231 0.94 23.87 -0.16
CA GLN A 231 -0.32 24.22 -0.85
C GLN A 231 -0.19 24.15 -2.37
N ASP A 232 0.99 24.48 -2.92
CA ASP A 232 1.28 24.39 -4.35
C ASP A 232 1.32 22.94 -4.87
N PHE A 233 1.43 21.94 -3.99
CA PHE A 233 1.24 20.54 -4.38
C PHE A 233 -0.24 20.18 -4.50
N PHE A 234 -1.10 20.78 -3.67
CA PHE A 234 -2.54 20.53 -3.59
C PHE A 234 -3.34 21.63 -4.27
N VAL A 235 -2.96 22.03 -5.49
CA VAL A 235 -3.43 23.27 -6.13
C VAL A 235 -4.95 23.42 -6.23
N ASN A 236 -5.69 22.31 -6.32
CA ASN A 236 -7.15 22.31 -6.42
C ASN A 236 -7.82 22.08 -5.05
N HIS A 237 -7.12 22.34 -3.93
CA HIS A 237 -7.68 22.17 -2.58
C HIS A 237 -8.93 23.04 -2.33
N ALA A 238 -9.07 24.16 -3.05
CA ALA A 238 -10.23 25.04 -2.96
C ALA A 238 -11.53 24.41 -3.54
N ASP A 239 -11.43 23.38 -4.37
CA ASP A 239 -12.58 22.67 -4.94
C ASP A 239 -13.30 21.78 -3.91
N TYR A 240 -12.71 21.61 -2.72
CA TYR A 240 -13.21 20.74 -1.66
C TYR A 240 -13.76 21.56 -0.49
N ASP A 241 -15.09 21.57 -0.40
CA ASP A 241 -15.88 22.26 0.63
C ASP A 241 -15.95 21.50 1.97
N HIS A 242 -15.13 20.47 2.16
CA HIS A 242 -15.16 19.61 3.35
C HIS A 242 -13.78 19.04 3.68
N CYS A 243 -13.67 18.40 4.85
CA CYS A 243 -12.43 17.83 5.33
C CYS A 243 -11.99 16.64 4.45
N ILE A 244 -10.78 16.75 3.88
CA ILE A 244 -10.24 15.74 2.95
C ILE A 244 -9.88 14.41 3.61
N PHE A 245 -9.71 14.39 4.93
CA PHE A 245 -9.53 13.14 5.68
C PHE A 245 -10.82 12.30 5.72
N LYS A 246 -11.97 12.82 5.28
CA LYS A 246 -13.22 12.03 5.25
C LYS A 246 -13.22 11.08 4.06
N GLY A 247 -13.22 9.77 4.32
CA GLY A 247 -13.25 8.74 3.28
C GLY A 247 -11.86 8.26 2.86
N GLY A 248 -11.76 7.68 1.66
CA GLY A 248 -10.51 7.05 1.18
C GLY A 248 -9.36 8.02 0.93
N MET A 249 -9.67 9.29 0.62
CA MET A 249 -8.68 10.35 0.39
C MET A 249 -7.67 10.48 1.54
N ASN A 250 -8.06 10.13 2.76
CA ASN A 250 -7.21 10.13 3.94
C ASN A 250 -5.89 9.37 3.75
N GLN A 251 -5.91 8.16 3.19
CA GLN A 251 -4.68 7.37 3.07
C GLN A 251 -3.75 7.95 1.99
N LEU A 252 -4.31 8.33 0.85
CA LEU A 252 -3.55 8.96 -0.24
C LEU A 252 -2.89 10.25 0.24
N TRP A 253 -3.64 11.08 0.95
CA TRP A 253 -3.15 12.32 1.51
C TRP A 253 -2.03 12.08 2.52
N ARG A 254 -2.21 11.16 3.49
CA ARG A 254 -1.20 10.86 4.51
C ARG A 254 0.10 10.32 3.89
N ASN A 255 0.02 9.40 2.93
CA ASN A 255 1.21 8.87 2.25
C ASN A 255 1.92 9.94 1.40
N GLN A 256 1.19 10.86 0.78
CA GLN A 256 1.81 11.99 0.09
C GLN A 256 2.48 12.96 1.05
N LEU A 257 1.84 13.25 2.20
CA LEU A 257 2.46 14.08 3.23
C LEU A 257 3.72 13.43 3.81
N LEU A 258 3.75 12.10 3.96
CA LEU A 258 4.96 11.36 4.33
C LEU A 258 6.07 11.60 3.30
N GLY A 259 5.76 11.55 2.00
CA GLY A 259 6.74 11.82 0.95
C GLY A 259 7.29 13.24 1.01
N LEU A 260 6.40 14.23 1.06
CA LEU A 260 6.75 15.66 1.13
C LEU A 260 7.57 15.98 2.38
N SER A 261 7.23 15.39 3.52
CA SER A 261 7.94 15.65 4.77
C SER A 261 9.35 15.04 4.79
N ILE A 262 9.55 13.88 4.15
CA ILE A 262 10.89 13.30 3.98
C ILE A 262 11.73 14.17 3.05
N GLU A 263 11.17 14.60 1.91
CA GLU A 263 11.89 15.43 0.93
C GLU A 263 12.34 16.79 1.53
N GLN A 264 11.55 17.33 2.46
CA GLN A 264 11.81 18.62 3.10
C GLN A 264 12.68 18.53 4.36
N ASP A 265 12.95 17.32 4.85
CA ASP A 265 13.74 17.13 6.07
C ASP A 265 15.23 16.99 5.71
N GLU A 266 16.03 18.02 6.00
CA GLU A 266 17.49 18.04 5.75
C GLU A 266 18.26 16.90 6.46
N ARG A 267 17.62 16.20 7.42
CA ARG A 267 18.20 15.03 8.09
C ARG A 267 18.03 13.74 7.25
N GLN A 268 17.11 13.75 6.30
CA GLN A 268 16.89 12.66 5.36
C GLN A 268 17.81 12.82 4.14
N PRO A 269 18.32 11.72 3.55
CA PRO A 269 19.28 11.82 2.45
C PRO A 269 18.61 11.96 1.07
N PHE A 270 17.28 11.88 1.00
CA PHE A 270 16.53 11.80 -0.25
C PHE A 270 16.25 13.19 -0.83
N GLN A 271 16.73 13.43 -2.05
CA GLN A 271 16.54 14.69 -2.78
C GLN A 271 15.16 14.82 -3.41
N GLN A 272 14.55 13.69 -3.77
CA GLN A 272 13.21 13.63 -4.35
C GLN A 272 12.45 12.43 -3.79
N VAL A 273 11.20 12.64 -3.42
CA VAL A 273 10.32 11.61 -2.88
C VAL A 273 9.00 11.61 -3.64
N THR A 274 8.69 10.47 -4.27
CA THR A 274 7.44 10.29 -5.03
C THR A 274 6.55 9.25 -4.38
N PHE A 275 5.24 9.38 -4.55
CA PHE A 275 4.26 8.44 -4.04
C PHE A 275 3.50 7.78 -5.20
N SER A 276 3.16 6.50 -5.07
CA SER A 276 2.37 5.80 -6.06
C SER A 276 1.40 4.81 -5.46
N VAL A 277 0.30 4.58 -6.18
CA VAL A 277 -0.60 3.47 -5.88
C VAL A 277 -0.44 2.39 -6.94
N VAL A 278 -0.22 1.16 -6.51
CA VAL A 278 -0.32 -0.03 -7.36
C VAL A 278 -1.54 -0.84 -6.94
N ARG A 279 -2.36 -1.23 -7.91
CA ARG A 279 -3.56 -2.02 -7.63
C ARG A 279 -3.73 -3.20 -8.56
N HIS A 280 -4.51 -4.19 -8.15
CA HIS A 280 -4.94 -5.22 -9.08
C HIS A 280 -5.72 -4.59 -10.27
N PRO A 281 -5.46 -4.97 -11.54
CA PRO A 281 -6.12 -4.37 -12.71
C PRO A 281 -7.65 -4.52 -12.68
N GLY A 282 -8.17 -5.61 -12.14
CA GLY A 282 -9.60 -5.82 -11.91
C GLY A 282 -10.23 -5.02 -10.76
N ASN A 283 -9.44 -4.32 -9.92
CA ASN A 283 -9.97 -3.57 -8.78
C ASN A 283 -10.36 -2.13 -9.16
N THR A 284 -11.46 -1.97 -9.89
CA THR A 284 -11.99 -0.66 -10.33
C THR A 284 -12.67 0.15 -9.22
N ALA A 285 -12.85 -0.42 -8.04
CA ALA A 285 -13.51 0.26 -6.92
C ALA A 285 -12.83 1.56 -6.49
N LEU A 286 -11.52 1.66 -6.71
CA LEU A 286 -10.70 2.77 -6.27
C LEU A 286 -10.65 3.91 -7.30
N ASP A 287 -11.18 3.71 -8.52
CA ASP A 287 -11.06 4.64 -9.64
C ASP A 287 -11.53 6.04 -9.27
N LYS A 288 -12.69 6.13 -8.62
CA LYS A 288 -13.27 7.41 -8.22
C LYS A 288 -12.37 8.19 -7.26
N THR A 289 -11.82 7.51 -6.24
CA THR A 289 -10.96 8.14 -5.24
C THR A 289 -9.61 8.53 -5.85
N LEU A 290 -9.05 7.68 -6.71
CA LEU A 290 -7.80 7.97 -7.43
C LEU A 290 -7.96 9.17 -8.38
N GLN A 291 -9.05 9.23 -9.15
CA GLN A 291 -9.34 10.36 -10.03
C GLN A 291 -9.55 11.66 -9.25
N ALA A 292 -10.28 11.59 -8.13
CA ALA A 292 -10.43 12.74 -7.24
C ALA A 292 -9.07 13.20 -6.68
N TYR A 293 -8.19 12.28 -6.30
CA TYR A 293 -6.86 12.63 -5.82
C TYR A 293 -5.96 13.22 -6.89
N GLN A 294 -5.98 12.67 -8.10
CA GLN A 294 -5.26 13.24 -9.25
C GLN A 294 -5.76 14.65 -9.59
N HIS A 295 -7.07 14.89 -9.53
CA HIS A 295 -7.65 16.22 -9.73
C HIS A 295 -7.15 17.20 -8.66
N LEU A 296 -7.23 16.83 -7.38
CA LEU A 296 -6.79 17.66 -6.26
C LEU A 296 -5.36 18.22 -6.44
N ILE A 297 -4.44 17.39 -6.95
CA ILE A 297 -3.03 17.75 -7.14
C ILE A 297 -2.73 18.21 -8.58
N ASN A 298 -3.76 18.40 -9.41
CA ASN A 298 -3.65 18.74 -10.84
C ASN A 298 -2.65 17.84 -11.60
N HIS A 299 -2.76 16.52 -11.39
CA HIS A 299 -1.92 15.51 -12.04
C HIS A 299 -0.42 15.74 -11.82
N ASN A 300 -0.02 16.27 -10.66
CA ASN A 300 1.38 16.44 -10.29
C ASN A 300 2.15 15.11 -10.43
N PRO A 301 3.32 15.10 -11.12
CA PRO A 301 4.09 13.89 -11.36
C PRO A 301 4.68 13.24 -10.08
N GLY A 302 4.66 13.95 -8.95
CA GLY A 302 5.00 13.40 -7.63
C GLY A 302 4.05 12.30 -7.15
N PHE A 303 2.89 12.13 -7.82
CA PHE A 303 1.97 11.01 -7.60
C PHE A 303 1.70 10.26 -8.91
N THR A 304 1.83 8.93 -8.90
CA THR A 304 1.45 8.10 -10.05
C THR A 304 0.63 6.88 -9.66
N THR A 305 -0.03 6.26 -10.64
CA THR A 305 -0.86 5.07 -10.42
C THR A 305 -0.50 3.99 -11.42
N TYR A 306 -0.31 2.76 -10.96
CA TYR A 306 -0.08 1.58 -11.80
C TYR A 306 -1.04 0.46 -11.42
N THR A 307 -1.08 -0.55 -12.27
CA THR A 307 -1.64 -1.86 -11.96
C THR A 307 -0.53 -2.87 -11.72
N SER A 308 -0.82 -3.96 -11.00
CA SER A 308 0.12 -5.08 -10.89
C SER A 308 0.44 -5.70 -12.25
N ALA A 309 -0.47 -5.60 -13.24
CA ALA A 309 -0.20 -6.00 -14.62
C ALA A 309 0.85 -5.11 -15.29
N ASP A 310 0.88 -3.80 -15.02
CA ASP A 310 1.92 -2.92 -15.56
C ASP A 310 3.33 -3.35 -15.08
N VAL A 311 3.45 -3.66 -13.79
CA VAL A 311 4.70 -4.15 -13.19
C VAL A 311 5.11 -5.50 -13.79
N VAL A 312 4.19 -6.44 -13.89
CA VAL A 312 4.46 -7.76 -14.48
C VAL A 312 4.80 -7.66 -15.97
N ASN A 313 4.16 -6.76 -16.71
CA ASN A 313 4.45 -6.54 -18.13
C ASN A 313 5.82 -5.88 -18.34
N ALA A 314 6.21 -4.94 -17.47
CA ALA A 314 7.55 -4.36 -17.47
C ALA A 314 8.62 -5.45 -17.25
N ALA A 315 8.41 -6.37 -16.30
CA ALA A 315 9.31 -7.50 -16.09
C ALA A 315 9.31 -8.49 -17.26
N ALA A 316 8.15 -8.80 -17.84
CA ALA A 316 8.04 -9.70 -18.99
C ALA A 316 8.80 -9.18 -20.21
N ALA A 317 8.84 -7.85 -20.41
CA ALA A 317 9.58 -7.22 -21.51
C ALA A 317 11.10 -7.43 -21.44
N ILE A 318 11.65 -7.74 -20.26
CA ILE A 318 13.08 -8.06 -20.08
C ILE A 318 13.44 -9.43 -20.68
N ASN A 319 12.45 -10.32 -20.86
CA ASN A 319 12.61 -11.66 -21.40
C ASN A 319 13.70 -12.47 -20.66
N ASP A 320 13.65 -12.47 -19.33
CA ASP A 320 14.58 -13.19 -18.47
C ASP A 320 13.98 -14.53 -17.98
N PRO A 321 14.68 -15.68 -18.14
CA PRO A 321 14.14 -16.98 -17.71
C PRO A 321 13.79 -17.10 -16.23
N GLU A 322 14.53 -16.45 -15.33
CA GLU A 322 14.25 -16.51 -13.89
C GLU A 322 13.00 -15.70 -13.56
N MET A 323 12.90 -14.48 -14.10
CA MET A 323 11.69 -13.65 -13.98
C MET A 323 10.46 -14.34 -14.60
N ASN A 324 10.61 -15.07 -15.70
CA ASN A 324 9.50 -15.77 -16.35
C ASN A 324 8.82 -16.79 -15.43
N HIS A 325 9.56 -17.47 -14.55
CA HIS A 325 8.97 -18.37 -13.55
C HIS A 325 8.11 -17.60 -12.53
N TRP A 326 8.64 -16.49 -12.01
CA TRP A 326 7.89 -15.63 -11.10
C TRP A 326 6.66 -15.03 -11.78
N ILE A 327 6.78 -14.53 -13.01
CA ILE A 327 5.67 -13.97 -13.79
C ILE A 327 4.55 -15.00 -13.94
N ALA A 328 4.88 -16.23 -14.35
CA ALA A 328 3.89 -17.29 -14.49
C ALA A 328 3.21 -17.61 -13.16
N TRP A 329 3.99 -17.71 -12.08
CA TRP A 329 3.47 -17.96 -10.74
C TRP A 329 2.57 -16.82 -10.22
N TYR A 330 2.97 -15.56 -10.42
CA TYR A 330 2.23 -14.39 -9.94
C TYR A 330 0.92 -14.23 -10.72
N ARG A 331 0.94 -14.42 -12.04
CA ARG A 331 -0.26 -14.41 -12.89
C ARG A 331 -1.25 -15.50 -12.50
N ASP A 332 -0.76 -16.71 -12.22
CA ASP A 332 -1.59 -17.82 -11.76
C ASP A 332 -2.21 -17.53 -10.37
N LEU A 333 -1.40 -17.09 -9.41
CA LEU A 333 -1.87 -16.82 -8.05
C LEU A 333 -2.87 -15.66 -8.02
N TYR A 334 -2.57 -14.53 -8.66
CA TYR A 334 -3.37 -13.30 -8.57
C TYR A 334 -4.32 -13.07 -9.76
N ALA A 335 -4.43 -14.00 -10.69
CA ALA A 335 -5.34 -13.91 -11.85
C ALA A 335 -5.17 -12.62 -12.69
N ILE A 336 -3.92 -12.30 -13.05
CA ILE A 336 -3.59 -11.13 -13.89
C ILE A 336 -3.00 -11.47 -15.26
#